data_AF-A0A6P5A5J5-F1
#
_entry.id   AF-A0A6P5A5J5-F1
#
_cell.length_a   1.000
_cell.length_b   1.000
_cell.length_c   1.000
_cell.angle_alpha   90.00
_cell.angle_beta   90.00
_cell.angle_gamma   90.00
#
_symmetry.space_group_name_H-M   'P 1'
#
loop_
_entity.id
_entity.type
_entity.pdbx_description
1 polymer ?
#
loop_
_entity_poly.entity_id
_entity_poly.type
_entity_poly.pdbx_seq_one_letter_code
_entity_poly.pdbx_strand_id
1 'polypeptide(L)'
;MLLSCYCHVTVGLASGTSPSELPKTAGQEKGVILETLEWRMSRKFFYWRLRRLLLEGRIHKQISQANEDLSVAQMQAMLRRWFIEAEGTVKAYEWDNNQSVVQWLEAQLSEEEPHSVIKDNINCLKRDHVLQQIRSLVQDNPRFDCVGDDDLDEWLGRRVGY
;
A
#
# COMPACT_ATOMS: atom_id res chain seq x y z
N MET A 1 39.24 34.15 -49.82
CA MET A 1 38.49 33.63 -50.98
C MET A 1 38.18 32.16 -50.72
N LEU A 2 36.91 31.80 -50.91
CA LEU A 2 36.37 30.45 -51.10
C LEU A 2 36.51 29.48 -49.92
N LEU A 3 35.45 29.37 -49.09
CA LEU A 3 34.37 28.38 -49.17
C LEU A 3 34.85 26.92 -49.04
N SER A 4 34.39 26.30 -47.95
CA SER A 4 33.82 24.95 -47.90
C SER A 4 34.75 23.76 -48.15
N CYS A 5 34.81 22.83 -47.19
CA CYS A 5 34.32 21.47 -47.39
C CYS A 5 34.22 20.68 -46.08
N TYR A 6 32.96 20.49 -45.64
CA TYR A 6 32.39 19.25 -45.09
C TYR A 6 32.88 18.69 -43.73
N CYS A 7 32.06 18.98 -42.71
CA CYS A 7 31.25 17.95 -42.05
C CYS A 7 30.00 18.65 -41.47
N HIS A 8 29.03 19.04 -42.30
CA HIS A 8 27.82 18.25 -42.57
C HIS A 8 27.74 16.88 -41.87
N VAL A 9 27.41 16.90 -40.58
CA VAL A 9 26.23 16.15 -40.11
C VAL A 9 25.31 17.14 -39.41
N THR A 10 24.34 17.58 -40.20
CA THR A 10 23.16 18.34 -39.81
C THR A 10 22.24 17.49 -38.93
N VAL A 11 21.98 17.96 -37.71
CA VAL A 11 20.62 18.33 -37.24
C VAL A 11 20.85 19.56 -36.34
N GLY A 12 20.38 20.77 -36.62
CA GLY A 12 19.20 21.14 -37.38
C GLY A 12 18.01 21.43 -36.45
N LEU A 13 18.15 22.47 -35.63
CA LEU A 13 17.12 23.49 -35.31
C LEU A 13 15.73 23.02 -34.83
N ALA A 14 15.41 23.34 -33.57
CA ALA A 14 14.28 24.23 -33.27
C ALA A 14 14.41 24.85 -31.86
N SER A 15 14.40 26.19 -31.83
CA SER A 15 14.13 27.08 -30.68
C SER A 15 15.02 27.04 -29.42
N GLY A 16 16.06 27.88 -29.41
CA GLY A 16 16.17 28.97 -28.42
C GLY A 16 16.26 28.68 -26.91
N THR A 17 16.87 27.59 -26.45
CA THR A 17 17.00 27.34 -25.00
C THR A 17 18.29 27.91 -24.40
N SER A 18 18.12 28.86 -23.47
CA SER A 18 19.16 29.36 -22.55
C SER A 18 19.82 28.20 -21.77
N PRO A 19 21.09 28.34 -21.30
CA PRO A 19 21.83 27.31 -20.53
C PRO A 19 21.16 26.80 -19.23
N SER A 20 19.99 27.32 -18.86
CA SER A 20 19.25 27.01 -17.63
C SER A 20 18.36 25.75 -17.68
N GLU A 21 18.32 25.02 -18.80
CA GLU A 21 17.44 23.86 -18.98
C GLU A 21 18.24 22.54 -18.99
N LEU A 22 18.83 22.19 -17.84
CA LEU A 22 19.07 20.77 -17.55
C LEU A 22 17.71 20.06 -17.53
N PRO A 23 17.57 18.84 -18.09
CA PRO A 23 16.28 18.16 -18.18
C PRO A 23 15.73 17.92 -16.77
N LYS A 24 14.72 18.70 -16.39
CA LYS A 24 14.02 18.63 -15.09
C LYS A 24 13.41 17.24 -14.84
N THR A 25 13.33 16.41 -15.87
CA THR A 25 12.82 15.03 -15.84
C THR A 25 13.85 14.02 -15.31
N ALA A 26 15.14 14.35 -15.28
CA ALA A 26 16.21 13.42 -14.88
C ALA A 26 16.08 12.93 -13.42
N GLY A 27 15.44 13.70 -12.53
CA GLY A 27 15.20 13.29 -11.14
C GLY A 27 14.10 12.23 -10.98
N GLN A 28 13.05 12.31 -11.81
CA GLN A 28 11.95 11.34 -11.85
C GLN A 28 12.38 10.06 -12.57
N GLU A 29 13.11 10.20 -13.68
CA GLU A 29 13.66 9.06 -14.45
C GLU A 29 14.68 8.25 -13.64
N LYS A 30 15.36 8.88 -12.69
CA LYS A 30 16.27 8.23 -11.74
C LYS A 30 15.59 7.71 -10.48
N GLY A 31 14.27 7.89 -10.33
CA GLY A 31 13.50 7.42 -9.17
C GLY A 31 13.84 8.12 -7.84
N VAL A 32 14.60 9.23 -7.87
CA VAL A 32 14.98 9.98 -6.67
C VAL A 32 13.81 10.81 -6.14
N ILE A 33 12.93 11.26 -7.05
CA ILE A 33 11.75 12.04 -6.75
C ILE A 33 10.55 11.31 -7.33
N LEU A 34 9.50 11.11 -6.52
CA LEU A 34 8.29 10.39 -6.94
C LEU A 34 7.53 11.14 -8.04
N GLU A 35 7.30 12.44 -7.85
CA GLU A 35 6.53 13.28 -8.78
C GLU A 35 6.99 14.74 -8.72
N THR A 36 7.11 15.38 -9.88
CA THR A 36 7.31 16.84 -9.97
C THR A 36 5.98 17.54 -9.78
N LEU A 37 5.87 18.39 -8.75
CA LEU A 37 4.61 19.01 -8.36
C LEU A 37 4.60 20.53 -8.59
N GLU A 38 3.49 21.06 -9.08
CA GLU A 38 3.31 22.50 -9.20
C GLU A 38 3.17 23.17 -7.83
N TRP A 39 3.96 24.23 -7.59
CA TRP A 39 3.97 24.93 -6.30
C TRP A 39 2.58 25.41 -5.86
N ARG A 40 1.74 25.87 -6.80
CA ARG A 40 0.37 26.32 -6.50
C ARG A 40 -0.52 25.23 -5.90
N MET A 41 -0.28 23.97 -6.27
CA MET A 41 -1.04 22.80 -5.80
C MET A 41 -0.38 22.10 -4.60
N SER A 42 0.85 22.49 -4.23
CA SER A 42 1.65 21.87 -3.17
C SER A 42 0.92 21.72 -1.85
N ARG A 43 0.26 22.78 -1.38
CA ARG A 43 -0.46 22.78 -0.11
C ARG A 43 -1.56 21.71 -0.09
N LYS A 44 -2.36 21.61 -1.15
CA LYS A 44 -3.44 20.62 -1.24
C LYS A 44 -2.88 19.21 -1.32
N PHE A 45 -1.82 19.01 -2.11
CA PHE A 45 -1.17 17.72 -2.25
C PHE A 45 -0.61 17.21 -0.91
N PHE A 46 0.21 18.02 -0.22
CA PHE A 46 0.82 17.62 1.05
C PHE A 46 -0.20 17.41 2.15
N TYR A 47 -1.30 18.18 2.16
CA TYR A 47 -2.39 17.97 3.10
C TYR A 47 -2.94 16.54 3.01
N TRP A 48 -3.36 16.11 1.81
CA TRP A 48 -3.93 14.78 1.62
C TRP A 48 -2.90 13.68 1.81
N ARG A 49 -1.67 13.90 1.32
CA ARG A 49 -0.58 12.93 1.47
C ARG A 49 -0.21 12.70 2.93
N LEU A 50 -0.09 13.76 3.72
CA LEU A 50 0.22 13.64 5.15
C LEU A 50 -0.94 12.97 5.89
N ARG A 51 -2.18 13.36 5.58
CA ARG A 51 -3.37 12.76 6.19
C ARG A 51 -3.45 11.25 5.90
N ARG A 52 -3.18 10.84 4.66
CA ARG A 52 -3.06 9.43 4.27
C ARG A 52 -2.02 8.70 5.12
N LEU A 53 -0.79 9.22 5.19
CA LEU A 53 0.31 8.60 5.94
C LEU A 53 -0.02 8.43 7.43
N LEU A 54 -0.69 9.41 8.04
CA LEU A 54 -1.10 9.34 9.44
C LEU A 54 -2.17 8.26 9.67
N LEU A 55 -3.14 8.12 8.77
CA LEU A 55 -4.19 7.08 8.86
C LEU A 55 -3.63 5.69 8.58
N GLU A 56 -2.82 5.52 7.52
CA GLU A 56 -2.11 4.28 7.23
C GLU A 56 -1.23 3.86 8.41
N GLY A 57 -0.48 4.79 9.02
CA GLY A 57 0.32 4.51 10.21
C GLY A 57 -0.49 4.03 11.41
N ARG A 58 -1.71 4.57 11.62
CA ARG A 58 -2.61 4.08 12.67
C ARG A 58 -3.06 2.65 12.42
N ILE A 59 -3.42 2.32 11.18
CA ILE A 59 -3.87 0.97 10.82
C ILE A 59 -2.71 -0.02 10.84
N HIS A 60 -1.53 0.36 10.36
CA HIS A 60 -0.34 -0.48 10.48
C HIS A 60 -0.03 -0.82 11.94
N LYS A 61 -0.20 0.14 12.86
CA LYS A 61 -0.07 -0.15 14.29
C LYS A 61 -1.10 -1.17 14.78
N GLN A 62 -2.35 -1.08 14.33
CA GLN A 62 -3.38 -2.06 14.70
C GLN A 62 -3.10 -3.45 14.11
N ILE A 63 -2.65 -3.53 12.85
CA ILE A 63 -2.28 -4.80 12.21
C ILE A 63 -1.08 -5.42 12.93
N SER A 64 -0.05 -4.63 13.23
CA SER A 64 1.14 -5.10 13.97
C SER A 64 0.79 -5.59 15.38
N GLN A 65 -0.21 -5.01 16.04
CA GLN A 65 -0.72 -5.50 17.32
C GLN A 65 -1.50 -6.81 17.21
N ALA A 66 -2.08 -7.11 16.04
CA ALA A 66 -2.81 -8.35 15.79
C ALA A 66 -1.88 -9.49 15.36
N ASN A 67 -0.82 -9.17 14.62
CA ASN A 67 0.21 -10.10 14.17
C ASN A 67 1.55 -9.36 14.03
N GLU A 68 2.50 -9.70 14.92
CA GLU A 68 3.81 -9.05 14.99
C GLU A 68 4.79 -9.52 13.90
N ASP A 69 4.49 -10.63 13.22
CA ASP A 69 5.37 -11.24 12.21
C ASP A 69 5.27 -10.55 10.83
N LEU A 70 4.32 -9.62 10.66
CA LEU A 70 4.06 -8.95 9.40
C LEU A 70 5.00 -7.75 9.19
N SER A 71 5.71 -7.76 8.05
CA SER A 71 6.53 -6.62 7.61
C SER A 71 5.66 -5.45 7.12
N VAL A 72 6.22 -4.23 7.15
CA VAL A 72 5.54 -3.02 6.65
C VAL A 72 5.12 -3.15 5.19
N ALA A 73 5.93 -3.80 4.35
CA ALA A 73 5.60 -4.02 2.95
C ALA A 73 4.39 -4.95 2.78
N GLN A 74 4.29 -6.01 3.60
CA GLN A 74 3.15 -6.92 3.60
C GLN A 74 1.88 -6.19 4.08
N MET A 75 1.98 -5.42 5.18
CA MET A 75 0.86 -4.60 5.67
C MET A 75 0.35 -3.63 4.61
N GLN A 76 1.25 -2.94 3.89
CA GLN A 76 0.87 -2.03 2.80
C GLN A 76 0.17 -2.77 1.65
N ALA A 77 0.67 -3.95 1.28
CA ALA A 77 0.07 -4.78 0.24
C ALA A 77 -1.32 -5.28 0.64
N MET A 78 -1.50 -5.67 1.90
CA MET A 78 -2.79 -6.08 2.46
C MET A 78 -3.78 -4.92 2.47
N LEU A 79 -3.35 -3.73 2.88
CA LEU A 79 -4.19 -2.53 2.90
C LEU A 79 -4.67 -2.17 1.48
N ARG A 80 -3.77 -2.24 0.49
CA ARG A 80 -4.12 -2.05 -0.93
C ARG A 80 -5.12 -3.10 -1.39
N ARG A 81 -4.93 -4.36 -1.02
CA ARG A 81 -5.86 -5.45 -1.37
C ARG A 81 -7.25 -5.18 -0.78
N TRP A 82 -7.34 -4.88 0.51
CA TRP A 82 -8.61 -4.60 1.19
C TRP A 82 -9.36 -3.40 0.59
N PHE A 83 -8.63 -2.37 0.16
CA PHE A 83 -9.23 -1.25 -0.57
C PHE A 83 -9.86 -1.71 -1.88
N ILE A 84 -9.13 -2.48 -2.68
CA ILE A 84 -9.62 -2.98 -3.98
C ILE A 84 -10.80 -3.94 -3.81
N GLU A 85 -10.77 -4.79 -2.79
CA GLU A 85 -11.87 -5.70 -2.46
C GLU A 85 -13.13 -4.94 -2.03
N ALA A 86 -13.00 -3.85 -1.27
CA ALA A 86 -14.12 -3.05 -0.79
C ALA A 86 -14.72 -2.12 -1.86
N GLU A 87 -13.88 -1.40 -2.61
CA GLU A 87 -14.32 -0.42 -3.62
C GLU A 87 -14.55 -1.05 -5.01
N GLY A 88 -14.03 -2.26 -5.23
CA GLY A 88 -14.08 -2.98 -6.48
C GLY A 88 -12.88 -2.73 -7.40
N THR A 89 -12.56 -3.72 -8.23
CA THR A 89 -11.41 -3.70 -9.14
C THR A 89 -11.43 -2.57 -10.17
N VAL A 90 -12.63 -2.09 -10.53
CA VAL A 90 -12.81 -0.96 -11.45
C VAL A 90 -12.21 0.33 -10.90
N LYS A 91 -12.26 0.52 -9.57
CA LYS A 91 -11.71 1.71 -8.89
C LYS A 91 -10.30 1.51 -8.36
N ALA A 92 -9.59 0.45 -8.78
CA ALA A 92 -8.24 0.16 -8.27
C ALA A 92 -7.23 1.30 -8.54
N TYR A 93 -7.45 2.11 -9.58
CA TYR A 93 -6.63 3.30 -9.87
C TYR A 93 -6.75 4.39 -8.80
N GLU A 94 -7.84 4.41 -8.02
CA GLU A 94 -8.06 5.40 -6.97
C GLU A 94 -7.17 5.17 -5.75
N TRP A 95 -6.54 4.01 -5.64
CA TRP A 95 -5.54 3.73 -4.61
C TRP A 95 -4.34 4.70 -4.67
N ASP A 96 -3.99 5.16 -5.86
CA ASP A 96 -2.89 6.13 -6.04
C ASP A 96 -3.37 7.57 -5.74
N ASN A 97 -4.68 7.81 -5.70
CA ASN A 97 -5.26 9.09 -5.30
C ASN A 97 -5.34 9.23 -3.77
N ASN A 98 -4.50 10.11 -3.21
CA ASN A 98 -4.44 10.33 -1.77
C ASN A 98 -5.78 10.73 -1.15
N GLN A 99 -6.61 11.50 -1.85
CA GLN A 99 -7.88 11.96 -1.29
C GLN A 99 -8.89 10.81 -1.21
N SER A 100 -9.02 10.00 -2.26
CA SER A 100 -9.94 8.85 -2.29
C SER A 100 -9.59 7.84 -1.20
N VAL A 101 -8.30 7.53 -1.03
CA VAL A 101 -7.84 6.62 0.02
C VAL A 101 -8.13 7.19 1.41
N VAL A 102 -7.87 8.48 1.66
CA VAL A 102 -8.18 9.09 2.96
C VAL A 102 -9.67 9.02 3.28
N GLN A 103 -10.53 9.32 2.32
CA GLN A 103 -11.99 9.27 2.52
C GLN A 103 -12.45 7.86 2.87
N TRP A 104 -11.95 6.86 2.16
CA TRP A 104 -12.23 5.45 2.48
C TRP A 104 -11.72 5.06 3.88
N LEU A 105 -10.47 5.39 4.20
CA LEU A 105 -9.88 5.09 5.51
C LEU A 105 -10.66 5.74 6.66
N GLU A 106 -11.16 6.95 6.47
CA GLU A 106 -11.97 7.65 7.47
C GLU A 106 -13.33 6.99 7.67
N ALA A 107 -13.99 6.56 6.59
CA ALA A 107 -15.23 5.79 6.69
C ALA A 107 -15.00 4.47 7.45
N GLN A 108 -13.92 3.75 7.14
CA GLN A 108 -13.59 2.48 7.80
C GLN A 108 -13.22 2.64 9.28
N LEU A 109 -12.65 3.78 9.67
CA LEU A 109 -12.27 4.08 11.06
C LEU A 109 -13.41 4.72 11.87
N SER A 110 -14.49 5.17 11.22
CA SER A 110 -15.67 5.69 11.90
C SER A 110 -16.29 4.64 12.83
N GLU A 111 -16.89 5.11 13.93
CA GLU A 111 -17.65 4.26 14.86
C GLU A 111 -19.09 4.04 14.38
N GLU A 112 -19.56 4.86 13.45
CA GLU A 112 -20.93 4.81 12.91
C GLU A 112 -21.12 3.68 11.90
N GLU A 113 -20.02 3.13 11.36
CA GLU A 113 -20.06 2.04 10.39
C GLU A 113 -20.08 0.68 11.13
N PRO A 114 -21.19 -0.07 11.10
CA PRO A 114 -21.33 -1.32 11.85
C PRO A 114 -20.46 -2.46 11.28
N HIS A 115 -20.05 -2.37 10.01
CA HIS A 115 -19.22 -3.38 9.33
C HIS A 115 -18.02 -2.72 8.63
N SER A 116 -16.93 -2.57 9.39
CA SER A 116 -15.66 -2.06 8.85
C SER A 116 -14.82 -3.23 8.35
N VAL A 117 -14.57 -3.25 7.04
CA VAL A 117 -13.71 -4.22 6.35
C VAL A 117 -12.34 -4.29 7.01
N ILE A 118 -11.78 -3.15 7.41
CA ILE A 118 -10.48 -3.09 8.09
C ILE A 118 -10.55 -3.76 9.46
N LYS A 119 -11.55 -3.44 10.29
CA LYS A 119 -11.71 -4.03 11.63
C LYS A 119 -11.94 -5.54 11.54
N ASP A 120 -12.80 -5.98 10.62
CA ASP A 120 -13.12 -7.38 10.41
C ASP A 120 -11.90 -8.17 9.96
N ASN A 121 -11.14 -7.65 9.00
CA ASN A 121 -9.91 -8.28 8.54
C ASN A 121 -8.84 -8.35 9.64
N ILE A 122 -8.67 -7.30 10.45
CA ILE A 122 -7.75 -7.32 11.59
C ILE A 122 -8.17 -8.39 12.62
N ASN A 123 -9.47 -8.54 12.88
CA ASN A 123 -9.98 -9.58 13.76
C ASN A 123 -9.70 -10.99 13.20
N CYS A 124 -9.84 -11.20 11.88
CA CYS A 124 -9.46 -12.45 11.24
C CYS A 124 -7.97 -12.73 11.39
N LEU A 125 -7.09 -11.76 11.10
CA LEU A 125 -5.64 -11.90 11.27
C LEU A 125 -5.26 -12.27 12.70
N LYS A 126 -5.91 -11.67 13.69
CA LYS A 126 -5.67 -11.97 15.10
C LYS A 126 -6.04 -13.41 15.44
N ARG A 127 -7.18 -13.90 14.95
CA ARG A 127 -7.59 -15.30 15.15
C ARG A 127 -6.59 -16.25 14.50
N ASP A 128 -6.21 -15.99 13.27
CA ASP A 128 -5.25 -16.82 12.52
C ASP A 128 -3.89 -16.87 13.24
N HIS A 129 -3.41 -15.73 13.75
CA HIS A 129 -2.14 -15.68 14.48
C HIS A 129 -2.20 -16.50 15.78
N VAL A 130 -3.27 -16.38 16.57
CA VAL A 130 -3.47 -17.21 17.77
C VAL A 130 -3.53 -18.70 17.43
N LEU A 131 -4.21 -19.05 16.34
CA LEU A 131 -4.27 -20.44 15.87
C LEU A 131 -2.89 -20.97 15.46
N GLN A 132 -2.10 -20.16 14.76
CA GLN A 132 -0.72 -20.52 14.42
C GLN A 132 0.13 -20.75 15.69
N GLN A 133 -0.03 -19.90 16.71
CA GLN A 133 0.66 -20.08 18.00
C GLN A 133 0.22 -21.36 18.73
N ILE A 134 -1.07 -21.69 18.71
CA ILE A 134 -1.57 -22.94 19.31
C ILE A 134 -0.98 -24.14 18.57
N ARG A 135 -1.02 -24.13 17.23
CA ARG A 135 -0.45 -25.21 16.41
C ARG A 135 1.04 -25.41 16.69
N SER A 136 1.83 -24.34 16.78
CA SER A 136 3.26 -24.45 17.11
C SER A 136 3.47 -25.06 18.50
N LEU A 137 2.69 -24.64 19.49
CA LEU A 137 2.79 -25.18 20.86
C LEU A 137 2.44 -26.67 20.94
N VAL A 138 1.43 -27.13 20.20
CA VAL A 138 1.04 -28.54 20.14
C VAL A 138 2.13 -29.37 19.46
N GLN A 139 2.67 -28.88 18.33
CA GLN A 139 3.76 -29.54 17.60
C GLN A 139 5.04 -29.65 18.44
N ASP A 140 5.36 -28.62 19.22
CA ASP A 140 6.51 -28.63 20.13
C ASP A 140 6.33 -29.60 21.31
N ASN A 141 5.10 -30.07 21.57
CA ASN A 141 4.76 -30.94 22.69
C ASN A 141 3.92 -32.17 22.25
N PRO A 142 4.54 -33.15 21.56
CA PRO A 142 3.85 -34.29 20.94
C PRO A 142 3.16 -35.26 21.92
N ARG A 143 3.28 -35.04 23.24
CA ARG A 143 2.50 -35.77 24.26
C ARG A 143 1.03 -35.32 24.35
N PHE A 144 0.71 -34.12 23.87
CA PHE A 144 -0.64 -33.55 23.87
C PHE A 144 -1.36 -33.68 22.51
N ASP A 145 -0.71 -34.32 21.53
CA ASP A 145 -1.19 -34.48 20.15
C ASP A 145 -2.27 -35.59 20.01
N CYS A 146 -3.11 -35.74 21.02
CA CYS A 146 -4.18 -36.75 21.05
C CYS A 146 -5.47 -36.32 20.34
N VAL A 147 -5.49 -35.13 19.75
CA VAL A 147 -6.55 -34.63 18.85
C VAL A 147 -5.89 -34.44 17.50
N GLY A 148 -6.22 -35.28 16.52
CA GLY A 148 -5.61 -35.20 15.20
C GLY A 148 -5.83 -33.82 14.58
N ASP A 149 -4.82 -33.29 13.88
CA ASP A 149 -4.86 -31.98 13.21
C ASP A 149 -6.14 -31.75 12.38
N ASP A 150 -6.75 -32.84 11.86
CA ASP A 150 -8.01 -32.83 11.10
C ASP A 150 -9.24 -32.35 11.92
N ASP A 151 -9.29 -32.61 13.24
CA ASP A 151 -10.41 -32.22 14.12
C ASP A 151 -10.37 -30.73 14.50
N LEU A 152 -9.18 -30.11 14.55
CA LEU A 152 -9.04 -28.71 14.95
C LEU A 152 -9.58 -27.77 13.86
N ASP A 153 -9.28 -28.08 12.60
CA ASP A 153 -9.75 -27.31 11.44
C ASP A 153 -11.24 -27.51 11.18
N GLU A 154 -11.80 -28.70 11.45
CA GLU A 154 -13.25 -28.93 11.40
C GLU A 154 -13.98 -28.20 12.56
N TRP A 155 -13.44 -28.22 13.78
CA TRP A 155 -14.02 -27.53 14.93
C TRP A 155 -13.98 -25.99 14.78
N LEU A 156 -12.92 -25.46 14.17
CA LEU A 156 -12.74 -24.03 13.92
C LEU A 156 -13.52 -23.57 12.67
N GLY A 157 -13.54 -24.36 11.60
CA GLY A 157 -14.30 -24.10 10.38
C GLY A 157 -15.81 -24.06 10.59
N ARG A 158 -16.36 -24.84 11.52
CA ARG A 158 -17.79 -24.76 11.90
C ARG A 158 -18.17 -23.48 12.65
N ARG A 159 -17.21 -22.72 13.19
CA ARG A 159 -17.47 -21.50 13.98
C ARG A 159 -17.15 -20.21 13.23
N VAL A 160 -16.27 -20.29 12.24
CA VAL A 160 -15.92 -19.19 11.34
C VAL A 160 -16.50 -19.52 9.97
N GLY A 161 -17.78 -19.22 9.78
CA GLY A 161 -18.47 -19.45 8.51
C GLY A 161 -17.76 -18.73 7.37
N TYR A 162 -17.10 -19.51 6.52
CA TYR A 162 -16.88 -19.18 5.11
C TYR A 162 -18.11 -19.59 4.30
#